data_AF-A0A1B2ER43-F1
#
_entry.id   AF-A0A1B2ER43-F1
#
_cell.length_a   1.000
_cell.length_b   1.000
_cell.length_c   1.000
_cell.angle_alpha   90.00
_cell.angle_beta   90.00
_cell.angle_gamma   90.00
#
_symmetry.space_group_name_H-M   'P 1'
#
loop_
_entity.id
_entity.type
_entity.pdbx_description
1 polymer ?
#
loop_
_entity_poly.entity_id
_entity_poly.type
_entity_poly.pdbx_seq_one_letter_code
_entity_poly.pdbx_strand_id
1 'polypeptide(L)'
;MALSHSRDRGEADRARALLLTLAGWTSPRIAEAFGVREDTVRLWRSAFMTGGVDALRRSVAPGPAPVKAERALAVAEAVLAGSVANRPNWTLPRLADEIEKRSGVRISRSRLSVVLRQKGISAGAGRAIP
;
A
#
# COMPACT_ATOMS: atom_id res chain seq x y z
N MET A 1 -8.38 16.55 -13.66
CA MET A 1 -9.84 16.34 -13.79
C MET A 1 -10.49 16.49 -12.42
N ALA A 2 -11.69 17.10 -12.36
CA ALA A 2 -12.44 17.25 -11.11
C ALA A 2 -12.92 15.89 -10.57
N LEU A 3 -12.95 15.71 -9.25
CA LEU A 3 -13.31 14.43 -8.61
C LEU A 3 -14.75 13.98 -8.93
N SER A 4 -15.66 14.93 -9.18
CA SER A 4 -17.03 14.67 -9.66
C SER A 4 -17.12 14.00 -11.03
N HIS A 5 -16.00 13.95 -11.77
CA HIS A 5 -15.85 13.26 -13.05
C HIS A 5 -14.88 12.07 -12.95
N SER A 6 -14.56 11.61 -11.73
CA SER A 6 -13.73 10.42 -11.53
C SER A 6 -14.37 9.20 -12.20
N ARG A 7 -13.51 8.31 -12.72
CA ARG A 7 -13.93 6.98 -13.20
C ARG A 7 -14.33 6.06 -12.05
N ASP A 8 -13.84 6.33 -10.84
CA ASP A 8 -14.32 5.67 -9.64
C ASP A 8 -15.67 6.29 -9.25
N ARG A 9 -16.74 5.49 -9.40
CA ARG A 9 -18.10 5.92 -9.09
C ARG A 9 -18.23 6.40 -7.64
N GLY A 10 -17.57 5.75 -6.69
CA GLY A 10 -17.65 6.13 -5.28
C GLY A 10 -17.02 7.51 -5.02
N GLU A 11 -15.88 7.81 -5.65
CA GLU A 11 -15.28 9.15 -5.60
C GLU A 11 -16.18 10.22 -6.22
N ALA A 12 -16.73 9.91 -7.41
CA ALA A 12 -17.58 10.83 -8.14
C ALA A 12 -18.87 11.14 -7.36
N ASP A 13 -19.51 10.12 -6.78
CA ASP A 13 -20.76 10.26 -6.02
C ASP A 13 -20.52 11.07 -4.74
N ARG A 14 -19.43 10.78 -4.01
CA ARG A 14 -19.02 11.58 -2.85
C ARG A 14 -18.82 13.05 -3.20
N ALA A 15 -18.10 13.34 -4.29
CA ALA A 15 -17.87 14.71 -4.73
C ALA A 15 -19.17 15.43 -5.16
N ARG A 16 -20.04 14.75 -5.92
CA ARG A 16 -21.33 15.32 -6.36
C ARG A 16 -22.29 15.54 -5.19
N ALA A 17 -22.31 14.65 -4.20
CA ALA A 17 -23.09 14.82 -2.99
C ALA A 17 -22.69 16.08 -2.20
N LEU A 18 -21.40 16.44 -2.18
CA LEU A 18 -20.97 17.70 -1.57
C LEU A 18 -21.34 18.93 -2.39
N LEU A 19 -21.26 18.86 -3.73
CA LEU A 19 -21.75 19.95 -4.58
C LEU A 19 -23.25 20.20 -4.34
N LEU A 20 -24.05 19.15 -4.20
CA LEU A 20 -25.47 19.27 -3.86
C LEU A 20 -25.69 19.78 -2.43
N THR A 21 -24.83 19.41 -1.50
CA THR A 21 -24.83 19.97 -0.14
C THR A 21 -24.64 21.49 -0.17
N LEU A 22 -23.66 21.98 -0.95
CA LEU A 22 -23.41 23.41 -1.13
C LEU A 22 -24.56 24.11 -1.87
N ALA A 23 -25.28 23.40 -2.73
CA ALA A 23 -26.52 23.86 -3.36
C ALA A 23 -27.75 23.80 -2.42
N GLY A 24 -27.57 23.53 -1.13
CA GLY A 24 -28.63 23.55 -0.12
C GLY A 24 -29.46 22.27 -0.02
N TRP A 25 -29.06 21.16 -0.67
CA TRP A 25 -29.80 19.91 -0.57
C TRP A 25 -29.65 19.25 0.80
N THR A 26 -30.75 18.70 1.31
CA THR A 26 -30.79 17.96 2.56
C THR A 26 -30.17 16.57 2.41
N SER A 27 -29.65 16.01 3.50
CA SER A 27 -29.06 14.65 3.49
C SER A 27 -30.03 13.57 2.99
N PRO A 28 -31.33 13.55 3.38
CA PRO A 28 -32.29 12.58 2.86
C PRO A 28 -32.46 12.65 1.34
N ARG A 29 -32.57 13.86 0.78
CA ARG A 29 -32.75 14.08 -0.66
C ARG A 29 -31.52 13.66 -1.46
N ILE A 30 -30.33 13.92 -0.93
CA ILE A 30 -29.08 13.44 -1.54
C ILE A 30 -29.01 11.91 -1.45
N ALA A 31 -29.35 11.34 -0.31
CA ALA A 31 -29.31 9.89 -0.10
C ALA A 31 -30.21 9.15 -1.09
N GLU A 32 -31.43 9.66 -1.31
CA GLU A 32 -32.35 9.18 -2.34
C GLU A 32 -31.73 9.26 -3.75
N ALA A 33 -31.15 10.42 -4.11
CA ALA A 33 -30.56 10.63 -5.44
C ALA A 33 -29.38 9.67 -5.75
N PHE A 34 -28.64 9.23 -4.73
CA PHE A 34 -27.51 8.30 -4.89
C PHE A 34 -27.82 6.86 -4.48
N GLY A 35 -29.03 6.55 -4.01
CA GLY A 35 -29.40 5.21 -3.54
C GLY A 35 -28.59 4.74 -2.33
N VAL A 36 -28.23 5.65 -1.42
CA VAL A 36 -27.48 5.37 -0.18
C VAL A 36 -28.31 5.66 1.06
N ARG A 37 -27.82 5.29 2.24
CA ARG A 37 -28.43 5.71 3.52
C ARG A 37 -28.10 7.17 3.82
N GLU A 38 -28.98 7.85 4.55
CA GLU A 38 -28.73 9.25 4.98
C GLU A 38 -27.42 9.39 5.77
N ASP A 39 -27.12 8.44 6.65
CA ASP A 39 -25.89 8.44 7.44
C ASP A 39 -24.62 8.34 6.58
N THR A 40 -24.70 7.71 5.41
CA THR A 40 -23.59 7.68 4.45
C THR A 40 -23.28 9.08 3.92
N VAL A 41 -24.30 9.91 3.65
CA VAL A 41 -24.11 11.30 3.23
C VAL A 41 -23.51 12.13 4.36
N ARG A 42 -23.96 11.92 5.60
CA ARG A 42 -23.38 12.57 6.79
C ARG A 42 -21.92 12.19 6.98
N LEU A 43 -21.57 10.92 6.78
CA LEU A 43 -20.19 10.44 6.81
C LEU A 43 -19.33 11.13 5.74
N TRP A 44 -19.82 11.27 4.51
CA TRP A 44 -19.09 11.96 3.44
C TRP A 44 -18.84 13.44 3.76
N ARG A 45 -19.83 14.13 4.33
CA ARG A 45 -19.66 15.52 4.81
C ARG A 45 -18.62 15.60 5.92
N SER A 46 -18.71 14.72 6.91
CA SER A 46 -17.75 14.68 8.03
C SER A 46 -16.32 14.39 7.55
N ALA A 47 -16.15 13.43 6.63
CA ALA A 47 -14.86 13.14 6.02
C ALA A 47 -14.28 14.36 5.28
N PHE A 48 -15.10 15.06 4.51
CA PHE A 48 -14.68 16.30 3.85
C PHE A 48 -14.30 17.41 4.82
N MET A 49 -15.09 17.62 5.89
CA MET A 49 -14.77 18.62 6.90
C MET A 49 -13.44 18.33 7.60
N THR A 50 -13.05 17.05 7.70
CA THR A 50 -11.82 16.63 8.37
C THR A 50 -10.61 16.63 7.44
N GLY A 51 -10.75 16.15 6.19
CA GLY A 51 -9.63 15.90 5.28
C GLY A 51 -9.81 16.45 3.87
N GLY A 52 -10.76 17.36 3.67
CA GLY A 52 -11.01 18.04 2.40
C GLY A 52 -11.33 17.07 1.26
N VAL A 53 -10.92 17.44 0.04
CA VAL A 53 -11.18 16.66 -1.18
C VAL A 53 -10.47 15.30 -1.16
N ASP A 54 -9.30 15.21 -0.53
CA ASP A 54 -8.55 13.95 -0.49
C ASP A 54 -9.25 12.87 0.34
N ALA A 55 -10.01 13.26 1.37
CA ALA A 55 -10.85 12.33 2.13
C ALA A 55 -12.00 11.71 1.32
N LEU A 56 -12.32 12.24 0.15
CA LEU A 56 -13.34 11.69 -0.76
C LEU A 56 -12.77 10.68 -1.76
N ARG A 57 -11.45 10.63 -1.89
CA ARG A 57 -10.79 9.67 -2.77
C ARG A 57 -10.96 8.26 -2.24
N ARG A 58 -10.92 7.29 -3.14
CA ARG A 58 -10.89 5.88 -2.75
C ARG A 58 -9.57 5.63 -2.03
N SER A 59 -9.65 5.45 -0.73
CA SER A 59 -8.56 4.86 0.04
C SER A 59 -8.71 3.34 0.01
N VAL A 60 -7.72 2.64 -0.54
CA VAL A 60 -7.59 1.21 -0.31
C VAL A 60 -6.99 1.07 1.09
N ALA A 61 -7.76 0.54 2.03
CA ALA A 61 -7.24 0.23 3.35
C ALA A 61 -5.95 -0.59 3.18
N PRO A 62 -4.84 -0.18 3.80
CA PRO A 62 -3.62 -0.97 3.73
C PRO A 62 -3.93 -2.39 4.23
N GLY A 63 -3.49 -3.39 3.46
CA GLY A 63 -3.57 -4.77 3.91
C GLY A 63 -2.78 -4.98 5.21
N PRO A 64 -2.90 -6.15 5.86
CA PRO A 64 -2.14 -6.48 7.06
C PRO A 64 -0.64 -6.20 6.89
N ALA A 65 0.01 -5.75 7.95
CA ALA A 65 1.44 -5.48 7.94
C ALA A 65 2.22 -6.70 7.41
N PRO A 66 3.20 -6.52 6.51
CA PRO A 66 3.91 -7.63 5.88
C PRO A 66 5.01 -8.20 6.79
N VAL A 67 4.64 -8.62 8.01
CA VAL A 67 5.56 -9.02 9.09
C VAL A 67 6.63 -10.03 8.63
N LYS A 68 6.25 -11.01 7.81
CA LYS A 68 7.20 -12.00 7.27
C LYS A 68 8.25 -11.37 6.36
N ALA A 69 7.85 -10.41 5.52
CA ALA A 69 8.76 -9.71 4.63
C ALA A 69 9.69 -8.77 5.42
N GLU A 70 9.18 -8.09 6.43
CA GLU A 70 9.97 -7.20 7.30
C GLU A 70 11.04 -7.98 8.08
N ARG A 71 10.67 -9.10 8.70
CA ARG A 71 11.63 -9.98 9.38
C ARG A 71 12.68 -10.55 8.41
N ALA A 72 12.24 -10.97 7.22
CA ALA A 72 13.15 -11.46 6.19
C ALA A 72 14.13 -10.38 5.72
N LEU A 73 13.67 -9.14 5.55
CA LEU A 73 14.50 -7.99 5.19
C LEU A 73 15.53 -7.67 6.27
N ALA A 74 15.13 -7.63 7.54
CA ALA A 74 16.06 -7.35 8.64
C ALA A 74 17.21 -8.38 8.69
N VAL A 75 16.91 -9.66 8.49
CA VAL A 75 17.95 -10.70 8.42
C VAL A 75 18.80 -10.54 7.15
N ALA A 76 18.18 -10.28 5.99
CA ALA A 76 18.93 -10.07 4.76
C ALA A 76 19.89 -8.87 4.86
N GLU A 77 19.46 -7.76 5.45
CA GLU A 77 20.28 -6.59 5.71
C GLU A 77 21.46 -6.95 6.61
N ALA A 78 21.23 -7.65 7.73
CA ALA A 78 22.30 -8.08 8.62
C ALA A 78 23.30 -9.03 7.93
N VAL A 79 22.82 -9.97 7.11
CA VAL A 79 23.67 -10.92 6.36
C VAL A 79 24.48 -10.20 5.26
N LEU A 80 23.91 -9.17 4.65
CA LEU A 80 24.51 -8.44 3.52
C LEU A 80 25.26 -7.17 3.94
N ALA A 81 25.24 -6.78 5.22
CA ALA A 81 25.97 -5.61 5.73
C ALA A 81 27.50 -5.77 5.67
N GLY A 82 28.01 -7.01 5.66
CA GLY A 82 29.44 -7.30 5.53
C GLY A 82 30.00 -6.94 4.15
N SER A 83 31.30 -6.59 4.11
CA SER A 83 32.02 -6.33 2.86
C SER A 83 31.82 -7.46 1.85
N VAL A 84 31.53 -7.08 0.61
CA VAL A 84 31.36 -8.02 -0.52
C VAL A 84 32.61 -8.89 -0.70
N ALA A 85 33.79 -8.36 -0.42
CA ALA A 85 35.06 -9.07 -0.56
C ALA A 85 35.23 -10.23 0.46
N ASN A 86 34.56 -10.14 1.62
CA ASN A 86 34.74 -11.07 2.74
C ASN A 86 33.49 -11.91 3.02
N ARG A 87 32.49 -11.90 2.13
CA ARG A 87 31.24 -12.66 2.30
C ARG A 87 31.09 -13.73 1.23
N PRO A 88 30.44 -14.87 1.54
CA PRO A 88 30.12 -15.86 0.52
C PRO A 88 29.20 -15.24 -0.55
N ASN A 89 29.31 -15.72 -1.79
CA ASN A 89 28.37 -15.36 -2.85
C ASN A 89 26.95 -15.82 -2.47
N TRP A 90 26.11 -14.85 -2.10
CA TRP A 90 24.72 -15.10 -1.73
C TRP A 90 23.85 -15.20 -2.97
N THR A 91 23.29 -16.38 -3.19
CA THR A 91 22.19 -16.56 -4.14
C THR A 91 20.86 -16.37 -3.42
N LEU A 92 19.80 -15.99 -4.14
CA LEU A 92 18.46 -15.86 -3.57
C LEU A 92 17.99 -17.12 -2.80
N PRO A 93 18.21 -18.36 -3.30
CA PRO A 93 17.91 -19.57 -2.53
C PRO A 93 18.67 -19.64 -1.20
N ARG A 94 20.00 -19.44 -1.23
CA ARG A 94 20.85 -19.54 -0.05
C ARG A 94 20.47 -18.50 1.01
N LEU A 95 20.12 -17.29 0.56
CA LEU A 95 19.65 -16.22 1.42
C LEU A 95 18.29 -16.53 2.04
N ALA A 96 17.36 -17.13 1.29
CA ALA A 96 16.08 -17.56 1.83
C ALA A 96 16.25 -18.63 2.92
N ASP A 97 17.14 -19.61 2.71
CA ASP A 97 17.44 -20.65 3.70
C ASP A 97 18.07 -20.05 4.96
N GLU A 98 18.97 -19.08 4.81
CA GLU A 98 19.59 -18.38 5.95
C GLU A 98 18.58 -17.54 6.74
N ILE A 99 17.65 -16.89 6.05
CA ILE A 99 16.54 -16.15 6.67
C ILE A 99 15.67 -17.10 7.51
N GLU A 100 15.30 -18.25 6.95
CA GLU A 100 14.49 -19.24 7.67
C GLU A 100 15.24 -19.76 8.90
N LYS A 101 16.53 -20.05 8.79
CA LYS A 101 17.37 -20.49 9.92
C LYS A 101 17.45 -19.46 11.05
N ARG A 102 17.64 -18.17 10.73
CA ARG A 102 17.84 -17.12 11.76
C ARG A 102 16.56 -16.54 12.34
N SER A 103 15.48 -16.53 11.58
CA SER A 103 14.22 -15.87 12.00
C SER A 103 13.04 -16.81 12.20
N GLY A 104 13.17 -18.09 11.81
CA GLY A 104 12.05 -19.03 11.75
C GLY A 104 10.99 -18.69 10.70
N VAL A 105 11.20 -17.65 9.90
CA VAL A 105 10.26 -17.20 8.87
C VAL A 105 10.66 -17.77 7.52
N ARG A 106 9.77 -18.59 6.95
CA ARG A 106 9.89 -19.02 5.56
C ARG A 106 9.35 -17.97 4.61
N ILE A 107 10.18 -17.53 3.66
CA ILE A 107 9.83 -16.61 2.57
C ILE A 107 10.15 -17.25 1.22
N SER A 108 9.23 -17.14 0.25
CA SER A 108 9.48 -17.66 -1.09
C SER A 108 10.56 -16.84 -1.80
N ARG A 109 11.31 -17.47 -2.72
CA ARG A 109 12.37 -16.81 -3.50
C ARG A 109 11.84 -15.63 -4.31
N SER A 110 10.65 -15.78 -4.91
CA SER A 110 9.99 -14.72 -5.68
C SER A 110 9.62 -13.54 -4.79
N ARG A 111 9.04 -13.79 -3.61
CA ARG A 111 8.69 -12.74 -2.66
C ARG A 111 9.95 -12.06 -2.10
N LEU A 112 10.99 -12.83 -1.77
CA LEU A 112 12.28 -12.32 -1.31
C LEU A 112 12.90 -11.37 -2.34
N SER A 113 12.91 -11.76 -3.62
CA SER A 113 13.40 -10.90 -4.71
C SER A 113 12.63 -9.57 -4.80
N VAL A 114 11.29 -9.62 -4.70
CA VAL A 114 10.45 -8.40 -4.71
C VAL A 114 10.79 -7.47 -3.55
N VAL A 115 10.85 -7.99 -2.32
CA VAL A 115 11.05 -7.15 -1.13
C VAL A 115 12.46 -6.57 -1.07
N LEU A 116 13.47 -7.32 -1.51
CA LEU A 116 14.85 -6.82 -1.62
C LEU A 116 14.94 -5.68 -2.64
N ARG A 117 14.33 -5.83 -3.83
CA ARG A 117 14.29 -4.78 -4.85
C ARG A 117 13.56 -3.52 -4.37
N GLN A 118 12.44 -3.68 -3.66
CA GLN A 118 11.71 -2.54 -3.07
C GLN A 118 12.55 -1.76 -2.05
N LYS A 119 13.54 -2.40 -1.42
CA LYS A 119 14.48 -1.78 -0.48
C LYS A 119 15.84 -1.40 -1.11
N GLY A 120 16.02 -1.60 -2.42
CA GLY A 120 17.28 -1.32 -3.11
C GLY A 120 18.42 -2.29 -2.77
N ILE A 121 18.13 -3.44 -2.17
CA ILE A 121 19.11 -4.45 -1.77
C ILE A 121 19.27 -5.48 -2.89
N SER A 122 20.50 -5.84 -3.24
CA SER A 122 20.81 -6.93 -4.15
C SER A 122 21.48 -8.10 -3.43
N ALA A 123 21.01 -9.32 -3.70
CA ALA A 123 21.62 -10.53 -3.14
C ALA A 123 23.01 -10.82 -3.74
N GLY A 124 23.25 -10.40 -4.99
CA GLY A 124 24.53 -10.54 -5.67
C GLY A 124 25.28 -9.21 -5.81
N ALA A 125 26.62 -9.28 -5.88
CA ALA A 125 27.38 -8.31 -6.65
C ALA A 125 26.90 -8.39 -8.11
N GLY A 126 26.76 -7.26 -8.79
CA GLY A 126 26.36 -7.22 -10.19
C GLY A 126 27.15 -8.24 -11.01
N ARG A 127 26.48 -8.89 -11.96
CA ARG A 127 27.12 -9.73 -12.97
C ARG A 127 28.30 -8.93 -13.53
N ALA A 128 29.53 -9.34 -13.23
CA ALA A 128 30.69 -8.91 -13.99
C ALA A 128 30.44 -9.40 -15.42
N ILE A 129 30.17 -8.47 -16.33
CA ILE A 129 30.12 -8.74 -17.76
C ILE A 129 31.58 -8.69 -18.23
N PRO A 130 32.06 -9.68 -19.00
CA PRO A 130 33.40 -9.66 -19.57
C PRO A 130 33.60 -8.52 -20.56
#